data_AF-A0A2G6MND7-F1
#
_entry.id   AF-A0A2G6MND7-F1
#
_cell.length_a   1.000
_cell.length_b   1.000
_cell.length_c   1.000
_cell.angle_alpha   90.00
_cell.angle_beta   90.00
_cell.angle_gamma   90.00
#
_symmetry.space_group_name_H-M   'P 1'
#
loop_
_entity.id
_entity.type
_entity.pdbx_description
1 polymer ?
#
loop_
_entity_poly.entity_id
_entity_poly.type
_entity_poly.pdbx_seq_one_letter_code
_entity_poly.pdbx_strand_id
1 'polypeptide(L)'
;MRKLIVFMLTIVLFGCSAYKNEHHPLNKEGSMNTFASNAMVIDMFPEAKKDETQHVIALPAIDNEHEYKVEVFVTKTMAVDCNHHLLAGRLLEKTVSGWGYHYYIFQTNGQVMSTMMACPDSGLVSKDVPSQSQLLTYTSKLPIIVYTPKGYQVKYKLWQALPDEQTAIPSTALKKSCITLKFDSRHHLKVNHTRATITIYGYDPAMADVPATVIAQKVVSISELPLKASLDIPHTPETLIVPKISPSSHAQYYVSLQPYGTGAAPLALDTETQMPRLNLDDLTKTQLFYLKLR
;
A
#
# COMPACT_ATOMS: atom_id res chain seq x y z
N MET A 1 17.15 -59.01 35.72
CA MET A 1 16.04 -58.03 35.59
C MET A 1 16.61 -56.62 35.59
N ARG A 2 16.66 -55.97 34.42
CA ARG A 2 16.74 -54.51 34.21
C ARG A 2 16.64 -54.29 32.70
N LYS A 3 15.45 -53.89 32.22
CA LYS A 3 15.21 -53.57 30.80
C LYS A 3 15.75 -52.17 30.53
N LEU A 4 16.74 -52.07 29.66
CA LEU A 4 17.28 -50.80 29.15
C LEU A 4 16.38 -50.36 27.99
N ILE A 5 15.57 -49.33 28.21
CA ILE A 5 14.74 -48.70 27.18
C ILE A 5 15.62 -47.67 26.47
N VAL A 6 15.96 -47.92 25.21
CA VAL A 6 16.65 -46.97 24.34
C VAL A 6 15.59 -46.10 23.67
N PHE A 7 15.52 -44.83 24.09
CA PHE A 7 14.70 -43.80 23.45
C PHE A 7 15.41 -43.34 22.17
N MET A 8 14.89 -43.74 21.02
CA MET A 8 15.33 -43.28 19.70
C MET A 8 14.80 -41.85 19.48
N LEU A 9 15.68 -40.86 19.64
CA LEU A 9 15.42 -39.45 19.42
C LEU A 9 15.39 -39.17 17.90
N THR A 10 14.20 -39.16 17.29
CA THR A 10 14.01 -38.77 15.90
C THR A 10 14.18 -37.26 15.75
N ILE A 11 15.32 -36.85 15.20
CA ILE A 11 15.63 -35.49 14.77
C ILE A 11 14.74 -35.16 13.55
N VAL A 12 13.73 -34.32 13.73
CA VAL A 12 12.94 -33.75 12.64
C VAL A 12 13.73 -32.57 12.07
N LEU A 13 14.38 -32.78 10.93
CA LEU A 13 14.97 -31.71 10.12
C LEU A 13 13.82 -30.95 9.44
N PHE A 14 13.46 -29.78 9.97
CA PHE A 14 12.67 -28.78 9.25
C PHE A 14 13.54 -28.19 8.13
N GLY A 15 13.48 -28.81 6.95
CA GLY A 15 13.98 -28.20 5.73
C GLY A 15 13.07 -27.04 5.32
N CYS A 16 13.65 -25.87 5.05
CA CYS A 16 13.00 -24.79 4.32
C CYS A 16 12.51 -25.32 2.97
N SER A 17 11.21 -25.49 2.82
CA SER A 17 10.60 -25.71 1.52
C SER A 17 10.53 -24.37 0.79
N ALA A 18 11.37 -24.20 -0.23
CA ALA A 18 11.25 -23.09 -1.16
C ALA A 18 9.96 -23.27 -1.96
N TYR A 19 8.98 -22.38 -1.77
CA TYR A 19 7.73 -22.39 -2.50
C TYR A 19 8.01 -22.05 -3.97
N LYS A 20 7.97 -23.07 -4.84
CA LYS A 20 8.01 -22.88 -6.30
C LYS A 20 6.64 -22.39 -6.75
N ASN A 21 6.55 -21.15 -7.22
CA ASN A 21 5.45 -20.68 -8.04
C ASN A 21 5.50 -21.40 -9.39
N GLU A 22 4.86 -22.56 -9.49
CA GLU A 22 4.54 -23.17 -10.78
C GLU A 22 3.27 -22.53 -11.31
N HIS A 23 3.40 -21.57 -12.22
CA HIS A 23 2.32 -21.17 -13.09
C HIS A 23 1.96 -22.36 -13.97
N HIS A 24 0.90 -23.09 -13.61
CA HIS A 24 0.31 -24.09 -14.49
C HIS A 24 -0.38 -23.33 -15.63
N PRO A 25 0.09 -23.42 -16.89
CA PRO A 25 -0.62 -22.82 -18.00
C PRO A 25 -1.95 -23.57 -18.16
N LEU A 26 -3.08 -22.88 -18.04
CA LEU A 26 -4.36 -23.41 -18.48
C LEU A 26 -4.23 -23.83 -19.95
N ASN A 27 -4.25 -25.14 -20.19
CA ASN A 27 -4.12 -25.75 -21.50
C ASN A 27 -5.15 -25.15 -22.46
N LYS A 28 -4.65 -24.50 -23.53
CA LYS A 28 -5.47 -23.97 -24.64
C LYS A 28 -6.30 -25.05 -25.36
N GLU A 29 -6.00 -26.33 -25.16
CA GLU A 29 -6.61 -27.45 -25.88
C GLU A 29 -7.83 -28.06 -25.15
N GLY A 30 -8.05 -27.74 -23.88
CA GLY A 30 -9.20 -28.24 -23.11
C GLY A 30 -10.52 -27.52 -23.41
N SER A 31 -10.50 -26.42 -24.18
CA SER A 31 -11.67 -25.58 -24.39
C SER A 31 -12.76 -26.26 -25.23
N MET A 32 -12.43 -27.21 -26.11
CA MET A 32 -13.39 -27.66 -27.14
C MET A 32 -14.35 -28.79 -26.70
N ASN A 33 -14.03 -29.54 -25.64
CA ASN A 33 -14.84 -30.70 -25.22
C ASN A 33 -15.92 -30.39 -24.15
N THR A 34 -16.00 -29.15 -23.68
CA THR A 34 -17.02 -28.68 -22.71
C THR A 34 -18.10 -27.80 -23.38
N PHE A 35 -18.29 -27.90 -24.69
CA PHE A 35 -19.34 -27.15 -25.40
C PHE A 35 -20.66 -27.92 -25.55
N ALA A 36 -20.64 -29.26 -25.44
CA ALA A 36 -21.83 -30.08 -25.70
C ALA A 36 -22.93 -29.98 -24.62
N SER A 37 -22.57 -29.71 -23.37
CA SER A 37 -23.54 -29.45 -22.27
C SER A 37 -24.04 -28.00 -22.23
N ASN A 38 -23.44 -27.09 -23.01
CA ASN A 38 -23.73 -25.65 -22.96
C ASN A 38 -24.82 -25.19 -23.93
N ALA A 39 -25.14 -25.96 -24.99
CA ALA A 39 -26.13 -25.55 -25.99
C ALA A 39 -27.54 -25.34 -25.39
N MET A 40 -28.05 -26.28 -24.59
CA MET A 40 -29.37 -26.14 -23.93
C MET A 40 -29.43 -24.95 -22.96
N VAL A 41 -28.31 -24.55 -22.37
CA VAL A 41 -28.24 -23.43 -21.42
C VAL A 41 -28.24 -22.10 -22.17
N ILE A 42 -27.62 -22.03 -23.36
CA ILE A 42 -27.63 -20.86 -24.21
C ILE A 42 -29.05 -20.52 -24.69
N ASP A 43 -29.86 -21.54 -24.99
CA ASP A 43 -31.25 -21.39 -25.44
C ASP A 43 -32.17 -20.74 -24.39
N MET A 44 -31.76 -20.70 -23.12
CA MET A 44 -32.50 -20.03 -22.04
C MET A 44 -32.30 -18.50 -22.06
N PHE A 45 -31.28 -18.00 -22.76
CA PHE A 45 -31.01 -16.57 -22.87
C PHE A 45 -31.75 -15.96 -24.08
N PRO A 46 -32.15 -14.68 -24.02
CA PRO A 46 -32.81 -14.03 -25.15
C PRO A 46 -31.99 -14.09 -26.44
N GLU A 47 -32.62 -14.31 -27.58
CA GLU A 47 -31.90 -14.20 -28.86
C GLU A 47 -31.39 -12.78 -29.09
N ALA A 48 -30.23 -12.65 -29.76
CA ALA A 48 -29.71 -11.34 -30.14
C ALA A 48 -30.66 -10.63 -31.11
N LYS A 49 -30.89 -9.34 -30.91
CA LYS A 49 -31.65 -8.52 -31.86
C LYS A 49 -30.89 -8.39 -33.18
N LYS A 50 -31.59 -7.96 -34.24
CA LYS A 50 -31.03 -7.80 -35.60
C LYS A 50 -29.72 -7.01 -35.66
N ASP A 51 -29.52 -6.04 -34.77
CA ASP A 51 -28.34 -5.15 -34.72
C ASP A 51 -27.36 -5.48 -33.59
N GLU A 52 -27.59 -6.58 -32.88
CA GLU A 52 -26.74 -7.08 -31.80
C GLU A 52 -26.02 -8.37 -32.23
N THR A 53 -25.00 -8.74 -31.47
CA THR A 53 -24.26 -9.99 -31.58
C THR A 53 -24.13 -10.57 -30.19
N GLN A 54 -24.54 -11.83 -30.02
CA GLN A 54 -24.37 -12.58 -28.78
C GLN A 54 -22.99 -13.22 -28.77
N HIS A 55 -22.26 -13.03 -27.67
CA HIS A 55 -20.98 -13.67 -27.41
C HIS A 55 -21.12 -14.56 -26.17
N VAL A 56 -20.48 -15.73 -26.23
CA VAL A 56 -20.51 -16.74 -25.18
C VAL A 56 -19.10 -16.96 -24.67
N ILE A 57 -18.89 -16.79 -23.37
CA ILE A 57 -17.64 -17.15 -22.70
C ILE A 57 -17.92 -18.39 -21.85
N ALA A 58 -17.40 -19.54 -22.30
CA ALA A 58 -17.44 -20.80 -21.56
C ALA A 58 -16.10 -21.01 -20.86
N LEU A 59 -16.13 -21.24 -19.54
CA LEU A 59 -14.93 -21.39 -18.72
C LEU A 59 -14.74 -22.87 -18.35
N PRO A 60 -13.50 -23.39 -18.38
CA PRO A 60 -13.24 -24.75 -17.95
C PRO A 60 -13.49 -24.92 -16.44
N ALA A 61 -13.91 -26.12 -16.02
CA ALA A 61 -13.99 -26.43 -14.60
C ALA A 61 -12.59 -26.52 -14.00
N ILE A 62 -12.37 -25.82 -12.88
CA ILE A 62 -11.11 -25.80 -12.13
C ILE A 62 -11.40 -25.95 -10.64
N ASP A 63 -10.40 -26.40 -9.88
CA ASP A 63 -10.46 -26.40 -8.42
C ASP A 63 -10.39 -24.97 -7.88
N ASN A 64 -11.03 -24.73 -6.72
CA ASN A 64 -11.04 -23.43 -6.03
C ASN A 64 -11.43 -22.23 -6.90
N GLU A 65 -12.53 -22.33 -7.66
CA GLU A 65 -13.03 -21.24 -8.54
C GLU A 65 -13.13 -19.86 -7.84
N HIS A 66 -13.32 -19.81 -6.52
CA HIS A 66 -13.42 -18.59 -5.73
C HIS A 66 -12.13 -17.75 -5.70
N GLU A 67 -10.97 -18.37 -5.96
CA GLU A 67 -9.68 -17.68 -6.11
C GLU A 67 -9.52 -17.01 -7.47
N TYR A 68 -10.44 -17.25 -8.42
CA TYR A 68 -10.37 -16.74 -9.77
C TYR A 68 -11.49 -15.72 -10.06
N LYS A 69 -11.16 -14.76 -10.92
CA LYS A 69 -12.10 -13.78 -11.47
C LYS A 69 -11.93 -13.67 -12.97
N VAL A 70 -12.98 -13.20 -13.63
CA VAL A 70 -13.03 -13.01 -15.09
C VAL A 70 -13.23 -11.54 -15.36
N GLU A 71 -12.23 -10.88 -15.91
CA GLU A 71 -12.36 -9.49 -16.35
C GLU A 71 -12.85 -9.48 -17.80
N VAL A 72 -14.05 -8.96 -18.03
CA VAL A 72 -14.67 -8.89 -19.34
C VAL A 72 -14.69 -7.44 -19.83
N PHE A 73 -14.34 -7.22 -21.09
CA PHE A 73 -14.36 -5.90 -21.71
C PHE A 73 -14.67 -6.01 -23.20
N VAL A 74 -15.19 -4.93 -23.78
CA VAL A 74 -15.52 -4.85 -25.19
C VAL A 74 -14.47 -4.01 -25.90
N THR A 75 -14.09 -4.41 -27.10
CA THR A 75 -13.13 -3.72 -27.94
C THR A 75 -13.73 -3.40 -29.29
N LYS A 76 -13.26 -2.34 -29.92
CA LYS A 76 -13.57 -2.02 -31.32
C LYS A 76 -12.29 -1.63 -32.04
N THR A 77 -12.05 -2.28 -33.17
CA THR A 77 -10.91 -1.97 -34.03
C THR A 77 -11.14 -0.63 -34.73
N MET A 78 -10.21 0.31 -34.58
CA MET A 78 -10.27 1.61 -35.24
C MET A 78 -8.87 2.20 -35.43
N ALA A 79 -8.75 3.15 -36.36
CA ALA A 79 -7.52 3.86 -36.64
C ALA A 79 -7.29 4.92 -35.54
N VAL A 80 -6.20 4.79 -34.78
CA VAL A 80 -5.87 5.66 -33.65
C VAL A 80 -4.44 6.17 -33.73
N ASP A 81 -4.20 7.31 -33.11
CA ASP A 81 -2.88 7.92 -32.96
C ASP A 81 -2.10 7.32 -31.76
N CYS A 82 -1.08 8.04 -31.29
CA CYS A 82 -0.25 7.63 -30.16
C CYS A 82 -0.93 7.76 -28.78
N ASN A 83 -2.09 8.42 -28.69
CA ASN A 83 -2.76 8.65 -27.43
C ASN A 83 -3.33 7.35 -26.83
N HIS A 84 -3.65 7.39 -25.54
CA HIS A 84 -4.41 6.33 -24.90
C HIS A 84 -5.89 6.55 -25.16
N HIS A 85 -6.53 5.59 -25.82
CA HIS A 85 -7.94 5.63 -26.20
C HIS A 85 -8.76 4.68 -25.34
N LEU A 86 -9.93 5.13 -24.90
CA LEU A 86 -10.90 4.35 -24.14
C LEU A 86 -12.28 4.47 -24.81
N LEU A 87 -12.85 3.35 -25.21
CA LEU A 87 -14.18 3.27 -25.79
C LEU A 87 -15.23 3.60 -24.72
N ALA A 88 -16.06 4.60 -24.99
CA ALA A 88 -17.14 4.99 -24.10
C ALA A 88 -18.23 3.92 -24.10
N GLY A 89 -18.53 3.36 -22.94
CA GLY A 89 -19.57 2.35 -22.78
C GLY A 89 -19.37 1.52 -21.53
N ARG A 90 -20.40 0.75 -21.18
CA ARG A 90 -20.40 -0.14 -20.01
C ARG A 90 -21.21 -1.39 -20.28
N LEU A 91 -20.87 -2.46 -19.57
CA LEU A 91 -21.66 -3.67 -19.51
C LEU A 91 -22.81 -3.46 -18.52
N LEU A 92 -24.04 -3.64 -18.97
CA LEU A 92 -25.24 -3.61 -18.15
C LEU A 92 -25.65 -5.03 -17.81
N GLU A 93 -25.65 -5.35 -16.52
CA GLU A 93 -26.19 -6.62 -16.05
C GLU A 93 -27.72 -6.64 -16.19
N LYS A 94 -28.22 -7.77 -16.68
CA LYS A 94 -29.63 -8.11 -16.82
C LYS A 94 -29.85 -9.52 -16.32
N THR A 95 -31.09 -9.83 -15.97
CA THR A 95 -31.47 -11.13 -15.45
C THR A 95 -32.48 -11.78 -16.37
N VAL A 96 -32.30 -13.06 -16.67
CA VAL A 96 -33.27 -13.86 -17.41
C VAL A 96 -34.49 -14.10 -16.51
N SER A 97 -35.65 -13.64 -16.96
CA SER A 97 -36.90 -13.78 -16.21
C SER A 97 -37.25 -15.25 -15.98
N GLY A 98 -37.58 -15.60 -14.74
CA GLY A 98 -37.93 -16.97 -14.34
C GLY A 98 -36.75 -17.87 -13.97
N TRP A 99 -35.53 -17.56 -14.41
CA TRP A 99 -34.33 -18.38 -14.16
C TRP A 99 -33.36 -17.74 -13.16
N GLY A 100 -33.32 -16.40 -13.10
CA GLY A 100 -32.37 -15.69 -12.24
C GLY A 100 -30.94 -15.63 -12.78
N TYR A 101 -30.67 -16.16 -13.99
CA TYR A 101 -29.35 -16.10 -14.62
C TYR A 101 -29.01 -14.70 -15.11
N HIS A 102 -27.75 -14.31 -14.94
CA HIS A 102 -27.27 -12.99 -15.35
C HIS A 102 -26.68 -13.03 -16.77
N TYR A 103 -26.93 -11.98 -17.53
CA TYR A 103 -26.31 -11.70 -18.82
C TYR A 103 -25.99 -10.21 -18.94
N TYR A 104 -25.13 -9.85 -19.88
CA TYR A 104 -24.61 -8.49 -20.00
C TYR A 104 -24.93 -7.89 -21.36
N ILE A 105 -25.39 -6.64 -21.39
CA ILE A 105 -25.59 -5.86 -22.62
C ILE A 105 -24.58 -4.71 -22.63
N PHE A 106 -23.78 -4.62 -23.68
CA PHE A 106 -22.86 -3.50 -23.84
C PHE A 106 -23.58 -2.26 -24.35
N GLN A 107 -23.75 -1.27 -23.46
CA GLN A 107 -24.34 0.01 -23.80
C GLN A 107 -23.23 1.01 -24.17
N THR A 108 -23.24 1.48 -25.41
CA THR A 108 -22.26 2.44 -25.93
C THR A 108 -22.94 3.41 -26.91
N ASN A 109 -22.39 4.60 -27.04
CA ASN A 109 -22.69 5.56 -28.10
C ASN A 109 -21.61 5.58 -29.21
N GLY A 110 -20.62 4.69 -29.11
CA GLY A 110 -19.48 4.58 -30.04
C GLY A 110 -18.42 5.67 -29.91
N GLN A 111 -18.56 6.61 -28.96
CA GLN A 111 -17.55 7.64 -28.72
C GLN A 111 -16.31 7.06 -28.06
N VAL A 112 -15.19 7.76 -28.23
CA VAL A 112 -13.89 7.36 -27.69
C VAL A 112 -13.29 8.53 -26.94
N MET A 113 -12.88 8.27 -25.71
CA MET A 113 -12.11 9.22 -24.90
C MET A 113 -10.64 9.03 -25.20
N SER A 114 -9.89 10.12 -25.27
CA SER A 114 -8.46 10.09 -25.56
C SER A 114 -7.67 11.05 -24.68
N THR A 115 -6.40 10.71 -24.41
CA THR A 115 -5.45 11.65 -23.83
C THR A 115 -5.09 12.76 -24.84
N MET A 116 -4.44 13.83 -24.37
CA MET A 116 -4.03 14.97 -25.22
C MET A 116 -2.50 15.10 -25.30
N MET A 117 -1.81 13.98 -25.52
CA MET A 117 -0.36 13.98 -25.76
C MET A 117 -0.07 14.41 -27.20
N ALA A 118 1.05 15.11 -27.39
CA ALA A 118 1.55 15.41 -28.73
C ALA A 118 2.03 14.10 -29.39
N CYS A 119 1.55 13.82 -30.61
CA CYS A 119 1.99 12.69 -31.42
C CYS A 119 2.88 13.20 -32.56
N PRO A 120 4.23 13.08 -32.45
CA PRO A 120 5.16 13.56 -33.47
C PRO A 120 5.03 12.77 -34.78
N ASP A 121 4.76 11.48 -34.66
CA ASP A 121 4.47 10.59 -35.77
C ASP A 121 2.96 10.68 -36.09
N SER A 122 2.60 11.30 -37.20
CA SER A 122 1.19 11.52 -37.60
C SER A 122 0.49 10.27 -38.15
N GLY A 123 1.08 9.08 -37.96
CA GLY A 123 0.56 7.83 -38.49
C GLY A 123 -0.57 7.28 -37.63
N LEU A 124 -1.77 7.11 -38.22
CA LEU A 124 -2.83 6.34 -37.59
C LEU A 124 -2.56 4.85 -37.75
N VAL A 125 -2.69 4.10 -36.66
CA VAL A 125 -2.52 2.65 -36.63
C VAL A 125 -3.85 1.99 -36.26
N SER A 126 -4.17 0.88 -36.94
CA SER A 126 -5.35 0.09 -36.60
C SER A 126 -5.11 -0.65 -35.28
N LYS A 127 -5.85 -0.29 -34.24
CA LYS A 127 -5.78 -0.92 -32.91
C LYS A 127 -7.17 -1.19 -32.36
N ASP A 128 -7.24 -2.21 -31.49
CA ASP A 128 -8.43 -2.51 -30.72
C ASP A 128 -8.51 -1.58 -29.51
N VAL A 129 -9.48 -0.65 -29.54
CA VAL A 129 -9.71 0.29 -28.44
C VAL A 129 -10.65 -0.37 -27.43
N PRO A 130 -10.22 -0.57 -26.17
CA PRO A 130 -11.02 -1.23 -25.14
C PRO A 130 -12.00 -0.27 -24.46
N SER A 131 -13.11 -0.81 -23.97
CA SER A 131 -14.02 -0.14 -23.03
C SER A 131 -13.52 -0.27 -21.59
N GLN A 132 -14.21 0.38 -20.66
CA GLN A 132 -14.10 0.00 -19.25
C GLN A 132 -14.44 -1.49 -19.09
N SER A 133 -13.64 -2.19 -18.30
CA SER A 133 -13.83 -3.60 -17.98
C SER A 133 -14.75 -3.79 -16.78
N GLN A 134 -15.34 -4.98 -16.68
CA GLN A 134 -16.10 -5.43 -15.53
C GLN A 134 -15.50 -6.73 -15.01
N LEU A 135 -15.20 -6.78 -13.70
CA LEU A 135 -14.68 -7.96 -13.05
C LEU A 135 -15.85 -8.82 -12.54
N LEU A 136 -15.93 -10.04 -13.04
CA LEU A 136 -16.98 -11.03 -12.75
C LEU A 136 -16.40 -12.21 -11.97
N THR A 137 -17.28 -12.96 -11.31
CA THR A 137 -16.90 -14.21 -10.64
C THR A 137 -16.61 -15.31 -11.66
N TYR A 138 -15.57 -16.10 -11.42
CA TYR A 138 -15.31 -17.29 -12.21
C TYR A 138 -16.35 -18.38 -11.87
N THR A 139 -17.06 -18.88 -12.87
CA THR A 139 -17.90 -20.07 -12.72
C THR A 139 -17.89 -20.88 -14.00
N SER A 140 -17.56 -22.18 -13.91
CA SER A 140 -17.60 -23.09 -15.06
C SER A 140 -18.99 -23.67 -15.35
N LYS A 141 -19.93 -23.53 -14.39
CA LYS A 141 -21.27 -24.15 -14.46
C LYS A 141 -22.24 -23.40 -15.39
N LEU A 142 -22.00 -22.11 -15.61
CA LEU A 142 -22.86 -21.25 -16.43
C LEU A 142 -21.98 -20.40 -17.35
N PRO A 143 -22.26 -20.35 -18.67
CA PRO A 143 -21.53 -19.46 -19.56
C PRO A 143 -21.87 -18.00 -19.27
N ILE A 144 -20.89 -17.11 -19.45
CA ILE A 144 -21.12 -15.67 -19.40
C ILE A 144 -21.59 -15.21 -20.78
N ILE A 145 -22.79 -14.66 -20.85
CA ILE A 145 -23.42 -14.18 -22.10
C ILE A 145 -23.31 -12.66 -22.19
N VAL A 146 -22.75 -12.17 -23.30
CA VAL A 146 -22.56 -10.74 -23.56
C VAL A 146 -23.13 -10.36 -24.91
N TYR A 147 -24.04 -9.39 -24.95
CA TYR A 147 -24.59 -8.82 -26.17
C TYR A 147 -23.85 -7.52 -26.50
N THR A 148 -23.39 -7.38 -27.74
CA THR A 148 -22.75 -6.14 -28.22
C THR A 148 -23.40 -5.68 -29.52
N PRO A 149 -23.35 -4.38 -29.88
CA PRO A 149 -23.70 -3.96 -31.23
C PRO A 149 -22.78 -4.61 -32.26
N LYS A 150 -23.20 -4.71 -33.52
CA LYS A 150 -22.35 -5.25 -34.59
C LYS A 150 -21.02 -4.48 -34.73
N GLY A 151 -19.94 -5.22 -34.99
CA GLY A 151 -18.59 -4.66 -35.19
C GLY A 151 -17.81 -4.41 -33.91
N TYR A 152 -18.33 -4.82 -32.76
CA TYR A 152 -17.60 -4.86 -31.48
C TYR A 152 -17.18 -6.30 -31.17
N GLN A 153 -16.11 -6.46 -30.40
CA GLN A 153 -15.57 -7.76 -30.00
C GLN A 153 -15.51 -7.83 -28.47
N VAL A 154 -15.95 -8.95 -27.90
CA VAL A 154 -15.81 -9.22 -26.47
C VAL A 154 -14.47 -9.92 -26.23
N LYS A 155 -13.68 -9.40 -25.30
CA LYS A 155 -12.44 -10.01 -24.82
C LYS A 155 -12.52 -10.20 -23.32
N TYR A 156 -11.74 -11.14 -22.80
CA TYR A 156 -11.67 -11.40 -21.38
C TYR A 156 -10.25 -11.75 -20.93
N LYS A 157 -9.98 -11.53 -19.64
CA LYS A 157 -8.78 -11.97 -18.93
C LYS A 157 -9.19 -12.75 -17.69
N LEU A 158 -8.34 -13.68 -17.29
CA LEU A 158 -8.49 -14.39 -16.02
C LEU A 158 -7.55 -13.76 -15.01
N TRP A 159 -8.07 -13.56 -13.80
CA TRP A 159 -7.33 -13.06 -12.65
C TRP A 159 -7.33 -14.15 -11.58
N GLN A 160 -6.21 -14.29 -10.88
CA GLN A 160 -6.06 -15.21 -9.76
C GLN A 160 -5.65 -14.41 -8.53
N ALA A 161 -6.29 -14.68 -7.40
CA ALA A 161 -5.89 -14.16 -6.11
C ALA A 161 -4.56 -14.80 -5.68
N LEU A 162 -3.69 -14.00 -5.07
CA LEU A 162 -2.54 -14.55 -4.35
C LEU A 162 -3.03 -15.24 -3.06
N PRO A 163 -2.35 -16.30 -2.59
CA PRO A 163 -2.83 -17.10 -1.46
C PRO A 163 -2.79 -16.35 -0.12
N ASP A 164 -1.89 -15.37 0.02
CA ASP A 164 -1.69 -14.67 1.29
C ASP A 164 -2.63 -13.47 1.43
N GLU A 165 -3.48 -13.50 2.45
CA GLU A 165 -4.27 -12.35 2.87
C GLU A 165 -3.41 -11.37 3.68
N GLN A 166 -3.62 -10.06 3.45
CA GLN A 166 -2.92 -9.01 4.17
C GLN A 166 -3.89 -8.14 4.96
N THR A 167 -3.58 -7.89 6.22
CA THR A 167 -4.35 -6.97 7.06
C THR A 167 -3.85 -5.55 6.88
N ALA A 168 -4.73 -4.64 6.46
CA ALA A 168 -4.40 -3.22 6.39
C ALA A 168 -4.12 -2.63 7.79
N ILE A 169 -3.07 -1.81 7.90
CA ILE A 169 -2.75 -1.09 9.13
C ILE A 169 -3.66 0.14 9.22
N PRO A 170 -4.41 0.34 10.33
CA PRO A 170 -5.25 1.52 10.47
C PRO A 170 -4.41 2.79 10.53
N SER A 171 -4.89 3.88 9.93
CA SER A 171 -4.15 5.16 9.89
C SER A 171 -3.87 5.74 11.29
N THR A 172 -4.65 5.36 12.30
CA THR A 172 -4.40 5.70 13.71
C THR A 172 -3.11 5.08 14.25
N ALA A 173 -2.72 3.90 13.78
CA ALA A 173 -1.44 3.27 14.10
C ALA A 173 -0.26 3.89 13.32
N LEU A 174 -0.53 4.71 12.30
CA LEU A 174 0.47 5.48 11.55
C LEU A 174 0.75 6.86 12.15
N LYS A 175 0.07 7.24 13.25
CA LYS A 175 0.30 8.52 13.92
C LYS A 175 1.66 8.48 14.60
N LYS A 176 2.67 9.02 13.92
CA LYS A 176 4.05 9.15 14.41
C LYS A 176 4.08 9.71 15.83
N SER A 177 4.87 9.08 16.69
CA SER A 177 5.23 9.53 18.03
C SER A 177 6.12 10.78 17.96
N CYS A 178 5.57 11.92 17.54
CA CYS A 178 6.32 13.18 17.47
C CYS A 178 6.18 13.95 18.78
N ILE A 179 7.30 14.40 19.35
CA ILE A 179 7.31 15.35 20.47
C ILE A 179 7.49 16.78 19.95
N THR A 180 6.83 17.75 20.57
CA THR A 180 7.00 19.18 20.23
C THR A 180 7.79 19.90 21.32
N LEU A 181 8.92 20.48 20.95
CA LEU A 181 9.78 21.26 21.82
C LEU A 181 9.66 22.75 21.48
N LYS A 182 9.44 23.59 22.49
CA LYS A 182 9.48 25.05 22.36
C LYS A 182 10.76 25.55 23.03
N PHE A 183 11.57 26.30 22.29
CA PHE A 183 12.76 26.99 22.79
C PHE A 183 12.46 28.48 22.84
N ASP A 184 12.59 29.07 24.02
CA ASP A 184 12.29 30.48 24.27
C ASP A 184 13.47 31.15 24.98
N SER A 185 13.41 32.45 25.25
CA SER A 185 14.42 33.16 26.03
C SER A 185 13.77 33.96 27.14
N ARG A 186 14.40 33.97 28.33
CA ARG A 186 13.93 34.76 29.48
C ARG A 186 14.26 36.24 29.33
N HIS A 187 15.22 36.57 28.48
CA HIS A 187 15.62 37.93 28.15
C HIS A 187 15.49 38.16 26.64
N HIS A 188 15.41 39.41 26.22
CA HIS A 188 15.39 39.72 24.79
C HIS A 188 16.71 39.30 24.15
N LEU A 189 16.70 38.19 23.39
CA LEU A 189 17.87 37.64 22.74
C LEU A 189 17.83 37.95 21.24
N LYS A 190 18.82 38.70 20.74
CA LYS A 190 18.98 38.88 19.30
C LYS A 190 19.75 37.69 18.75
N VAL A 191 19.07 36.85 17.97
CA VAL A 191 19.68 35.70 17.30
C VAL A 191 19.79 36.01 15.82
N ASN A 192 21.02 36.02 15.29
CA ASN A 192 21.21 36.01 13.84
C ASN A 192 20.99 34.58 13.32
N HIS A 193 20.59 34.43 12.05
CA HIS A 193 20.30 33.14 11.44
C HIS A 193 21.37 32.08 11.77
N THR A 194 21.01 31.14 12.64
CA THR A 194 21.92 30.14 13.19
C THR A 194 21.35 28.76 12.97
N ARG A 195 22.13 27.86 12.38
CA ARG A 195 21.75 26.44 12.35
C ARG A 195 22.14 25.79 13.67
N ALA A 196 21.24 24.96 14.19
CA ALA A 196 21.47 24.19 15.39
C ALA A 196 20.97 22.77 15.22
N THR A 197 21.59 21.87 15.98
CA THR A 197 21.15 20.50 16.12
C THR A 197 20.47 20.35 17.48
N ILE A 198 19.21 19.92 17.46
CA ILE A 198 18.52 19.45 18.64
C ILE A 198 18.77 17.95 18.74
N THR A 199 19.28 17.49 19.89
CA THR A 199 19.53 16.06 20.13
C THR A 199 18.84 15.64 21.42
N ILE A 200 18.03 14.60 21.36
CA ILE A 200 17.42 13.95 22.51
C ILE A 200 18.31 12.77 22.88
N TYR A 201 18.75 12.77 24.13
CA TYR A 201 19.55 11.70 24.72
C TYR A 201 18.71 10.89 25.70
N GLY A 202 18.97 9.59 25.76
CA GLY A 202 18.40 8.64 26.71
C GLY A 202 19.52 7.95 27.49
N TYR A 203 19.29 7.73 28.79
CA TYR A 203 20.23 7.06 29.67
C TYR A 203 19.52 6.36 30.83
N ASP A 204 20.21 5.42 31.46
CA ASP A 204 19.78 4.81 32.72
C ASP A 204 20.32 5.66 33.89
N PRO A 205 19.47 6.28 34.74
CA PRO A 205 19.93 7.08 35.86
C PRO A 205 20.64 6.27 36.96
N ALA A 206 20.51 4.94 36.97
CA ALA A 206 21.21 4.07 37.90
C ALA A 206 22.67 3.78 37.49
N MET A 207 23.05 4.09 36.24
CA MET A 207 24.41 3.89 35.75
C MET A 207 25.25 5.16 35.91
N ALA A 208 26.35 5.06 36.65
CA ALA A 208 27.35 6.13 36.74
C ALA A 208 28.36 6.02 35.59
N ASP A 209 28.90 7.17 35.16
CA ASP A 209 29.99 7.29 34.19
C ASP A 209 29.74 6.67 32.80
N VAL A 210 28.47 6.49 32.43
CA VAL A 210 28.06 6.00 31.11
C VAL A 210 27.61 7.18 30.22
N PRO A 211 28.11 7.28 28.97
CA PRO A 211 27.64 8.30 28.05
C PRO A 211 26.19 8.06 27.64
N ALA A 212 25.39 9.13 27.58
CA ALA A 212 24.01 9.02 27.15
C ALA A 212 23.90 8.68 25.66
N THR A 213 22.89 7.89 25.29
CA THR A 213 22.67 7.45 23.92
C THR A 213 21.77 8.42 23.16
N VAL A 214 22.09 8.71 21.90
CA VAL A 214 21.24 9.52 21.02
C VAL A 214 19.98 8.73 20.66
N ILE A 215 18.81 9.29 20.97
CA ILE A 215 17.50 8.70 20.68
C ILE A 215 16.90 9.30 19.41
N ALA A 216 17.02 10.62 19.26
CA ALA A 216 16.52 11.35 18.11
C ALA A 216 17.32 12.64 17.92
N GLN A 217 17.45 13.08 16.69
CA GLN A 217 18.19 14.30 16.35
C GLN A 217 17.50 15.03 15.20
N LYS A 218 17.46 16.36 15.27
CA LYS A 218 16.90 17.20 14.21
C LYS A 218 17.71 18.47 14.03
N VAL A 219 18.00 18.78 12.78
CA VAL A 219 18.57 20.07 12.38
C VAL A 219 17.46 21.11 12.28
N VAL A 220 17.71 22.29 12.86
CA VAL A 220 16.81 23.45 12.81
C VAL A 220 17.57 24.71 12.47
N SER A 221 16.87 25.68 11.90
CA SER A 221 17.37 27.04 11.69
C SER A 221 16.67 27.98 12.67
N ILE A 222 17.45 28.71 13.45
CA ILE A 222 16.99 29.67 14.46
C ILE A 222 17.23 31.07 13.91
N SER A 223 16.14 31.74 13.53
CA SER A 223 16.19 33.14 13.09
C SER A 223 15.60 34.09 14.14
N GLU A 224 14.72 33.58 15.01
CA GLU A 224 14.06 34.33 16.08
C GLU A 224 13.60 33.37 17.18
N LEU A 225 13.26 33.93 18.36
CA LEU A 225 12.69 33.19 19.48
C LEU A 225 11.30 33.76 19.82
N PRO A 226 10.32 32.89 20.21
CA PRO A 226 10.46 31.46 20.44
C PRO A 226 10.46 30.59 19.18
N LEU A 227 11.27 29.53 19.18
CA LEU A 227 11.32 28.49 18.16
C LEU A 227 10.50 27.28 18.59
N LYS A 228 9.69 26.71 17.69
CA LYS A 228 9.04 25.41 17.88
C LYS A 228 9.65 24.37 16.94
N ALA A 229 9.98 23.20 17.47
CA ALA A 229 10.51 22.09 16.69
C ALA A 229 9.84 20.77 17.08
N SER A 230 9.33 20.03 16.09
CA SER A 230 8.80 18.69 16.29
C SER A 230 9.84 17.63 15.91
N LEU A 231 10.10 16.67 16.79
CA LEU A 231 11.05 15.57 16.58
C LEU A 231 10.30 14.23 16.58
N ASP A 232 10.61 13.37 15.62
CA ASP A 232 10.09 12.00 15.57
C ASP A 232 10.78 11.18 16.66
N ILE A 233 10.01 10.61 17.58
CA ILE A 233 10.48 9.69 18.63
C ILE A 233 10.21 8.26 18.16
N PRO A 234 11.20 7.36 18.22
CA PRO A 234 10.98 5.93 17.98
C PRO A 234 9.89 5.35 18.88
N HIS A 235 9.19 4.29 18.46
CA HIS A 235 8.11 3.69 19.26
C HIS A 235 8.61 3.09 20.60
N THR A 236 9.86 2.62 20.65
CA THR A 236 10.49 2.01 21.84
C THR A 236 11.88 2.60 22.08
N PRO A 237 11.98 3.88 22.51
CA PRO A 237 13.25 4.61 22.61
C PRO A 237 14.23 3.94 23.58
N GLU A 238 13.74 3.31 24.65
CA GLU A 238 14.55 2.57 25.62
C GLU A 238 15.38 1.44 25.02
N THR A 239 14.91 0.82 23.93
CA THR A 239 15.64 -0.26 23.25
C THR A 239 16.92 0.20 22.55
N LEU A 240 17.04 1.52 22.32
CA LEU A 240 18.22 2.13 21.71
C LEU A 240 19.30 2.47 22.73
N ILE A 241 18.98 2.51 24.03
CA ILE A 241 19.93 2.95 25.06
C ILE A 241 21.03 1.90 25.24
N VAL A 242 22.27 2.37 25.23
CA VAL A 242 23.48 1.58 25.42
C VAL A 242 24.25 2.11 26.63
N PRO A 243 24.64 1.24 27.59
CA PRO A 243 24.36 -0.19 27.70
C PRO A 243 22.86 -0.50 27.87
N LYS A 244 22.46 -1.71 27.48
CA LYS A 244 21.07 -2.14 27.52
C LYS A 244 20.53 -2.04 28.94
N ILE A 245 19.43 -1.32 29.09
CA ILE A 245 18.78 -1.09 30.38
C ILE A 245 17.95 -2.30 30.83
N SER A 246 17.74 -2.43 32.14
CA SER A 246 16.90 -3.49 32.71
C SER A 246 15.41 -3.26 32.36
N PRO A 247 14.59 -4.30 32.20
CA PRO A 247 13.14 -4.15 32.06
C PRO A 247 12.47 -3.42 33.24
N SER A 248 13.13 -3.37 34.40
CA SER A 248 12.65 -2.70 35.62
C SER A 248 13.20 -1.29 35.82
N SER A 249 14.14 -0.82 34.98
CA SER A 249 14.74 0.52 35.10
C SER A 249 13.95 1.54 34.27
N HIS A 250 13.68 2.72 34.85
CA HIS A 250 13.06 3.82 34.13
C HIS A 250 14.13 4.66 33.42
N ALA A 251 14.19 4.57 32.09
CA ALA A 251 15.03 5.43 31.27
C ALA A 251 14.67 6.91 31.50
N GLN A 252 15.69 7.75 31.57
CA GLN A 252 15.51 9.20 31.60
C GLN A 252 16.01 9.83 30.31
N TYR A 253 15.36 10.92 29.92
CA TYR A 253 15.65 11.62 28.68
C TYR A 253 15.97 13.09 28.95
N TYR A 254 16.87 13.65 28.14
CA TYR A 254 17.14 15.08 28.16
C TYR A 254 17.41 15.59 26.75
N VAL A 255 17.23 16.90 26.58
CA VAL A 255 17.48 17.58 25.30
C VAL A 255 18.77 18.38 25.35
N SER A 256 19.46 18.43 24.22
CA SER A 256 20.55 19.37 23.97
C SER A 256 20.25 20.20 22.74
N LEU A 257 20.81 21.41 22.69
CA LEU A 257 20.81 22.25 21.51
C LEU A 257 22.24 22.72 21.26
N GLN A 258 22.79 22.34 20.12
CA GLN A 258 24.16 22.68 19.73
C GLN A 258 24.15 23.47 18.42
N PRO A 259 24.45 24.79 18.46
CA PRO A 259 24.67 25.59 17.26
C PRO A 259 25.87 25.09 16.47
N TYR A 260 25.82 25.15 15.14
CA TYR A 260 26.91 24.76 14.26
C TYR A 260 26.97 25.61 12.98
N GLY A 261 28.15 25.63 12.35
CA GLY A 261 28.43 26.41 11.15
C GLY A 261 29.22 27.69 11.41
N THR A 262 29.72 28.30 10.34
CA THR A 262 30.51 29.53 10.37
C THR A 262 29.66 30.71 10.87
N GLY A 263 30.06 31.34 11.97
CA GLY A 263 29.33 32.47 12.57
C GLY A 263 28.11 32.07 13.42
N ALA A 264 28.02 30.80 13.84
CA ALA A 264 26.93 30.35 14.71
C ALA A 264 26.87 31.17 16.01
N ALA A 265 25.67 31.64 16.36
CA ALA A 265 25.46 32.34 17.61
C ALA A 265 25.85 31.42 18.79
N PRO A 266 26.47 31.96 19.87
CA PRO A 266 26.89 31.18 21.02
C PRO A 266 25.68 30.84 21.91
N LEU A 267 24.68 30.15 21.36
CA LEU A 267 23.47 29.75 22.08
C LEU A 267 23.70 28.44 22.83
N ALA A 268 23.14 28.37 24.04
CA ALA A 268 23.04 27.16 24.82
C ALA A 268 21.70 27.10 25.56
N LEU A 269 21.32 25.89 25.98
CA LEU A 269 20.22 25.72 26.94
C LEU A 269 20.62 26.34 28.28
N ASP A 270 19.67 27.04 28.89
CA ASP A 270 19.83 27.57 30.25
C ASP A 270 19.62 26.46 31.29
N THR A 271 20.65 25.63 31.44
CA THR A 271 20.64 24.50 32.37
C THR A 271 20.83 24.89 33.83
N GLU A 272 21.18 26.15 34.11
CA GLU A 272 21.30 26.68 35.47
C GLU A 272 19.92 26.94 36.09
N THR A 273 18.98 27.44 35.28
CA THR A 273 17.65 27.77 35.78
C THR A 273 16.62 26.67 35.55
N GLN A 274 16.86 25.77 34.60
CA GLN A 274 15.98 24.64 34.32
C GLN A 274 16.78 23.43 33.82
N MET A 275 16.65 22.29 34.49
CA MET A 275 17.23 21.05 33.98
C MET A 275 16.63 20.69 32.61
N PRO A 276 17.44 20.26 31.63
CA PRO A 276 16.96 19.97 30.27
C PRO A 276 16.23 18.61 30.16
N ARG A 277 15.53 18.20 31.22
CA ARG A 277 14.80 16.92 31.27
C ARG A 277 13.64 16.92 30.28
N LEU A 278 13.46 15.77 29.65
CA LEU A 278 12.42 15.53 28.65
C LEU A 278 11.49 14.42 29.13
N ASN A 279 10.20 14.68 29.11
CA ASN A 279 9.17 13.69 29.41
C ASN A 279 8.68 13.05 28.09
N LEU A 280 8.80 11.73 27.94
CA LEU A 280 8.31 11.02 26.76
C LEU A 280 6.99 10.27 27.00
N ASP A 281 6.42 10.35 28.20
CA ASP A 281 5.17 9.66 28.58
C ASP A 281 3.94 10.25 27.88
N ASP A 282 3.99 11.56 27.59
CA ASP A 282 2.91 12.29 26.93
C ASP A 282 3.47 13.19 25.80
N LEU A 283 3.56 12.62 24.61
CA LEU A 283 4.08 13.29 23.41
C LEU A 283 3.16 14.40 22.88
N THR A 284 1.92 14.50 23.39
CA THR A 284 0.97 15.54 22.97
C THR A 284 1.28 16.90 23.59
N LYS A 285 2.01 16.92 24.71
CA LYS A 285 2.38 18.14 25.43
C LYS A 285 3.61 18.79 24.80
N THR A 286 3.49 20.09 24.53
CA THR A 286 4.64 20.92 24.18
C THR A 286 5.52 21.13 25.41
N GLN A 287 6.82 20.84 25.29
CA GLN A 287 7.78 21.03 26.37
C GLN A 287 8.67 22.25 26.12
N LEU A 288 8.72 23.15 27.11
CA LEU A 288 9.39 24.44 27.03
C LEU A 288 10.80 24.37 27.62
N PHE A 289 11.77 24.89 26.87
CA PHE A 289 13.15 25.07 27.29
C PHE A 289 13.59 26.50 27.03
N TYR A 290 14.49 27.01 27.87
CA TYR A 290 15.03 28.36 27.71
C TYR A 290 16.44 28.32 27.14
N LEU A 291 16.74 29.26 26.26
CA LEU A 291 18.06 29.50 25.69
C LEU A 291 18.69 30.74 26.32
N LYS A 292 20.01 30.69 26.43
CA LYS A 292 20.87 31.81 26.81
C LYS A 292 22.10 31.87 25.90
N LEU A 293 22.82 33.00 25.95
CA LEU A 293 24.15 33.07 25.37
C LEU A 293 25.14 32.38 26.31
N ARG A 294 26.10 31.63 25.73
CA ARG A 294 27.27 31.08 26.42
C ARG A 294 28.24 32.18 26.80
#